data_AF-A0A4R2LQL3-F1
#
_entry.id   AF-A0A4R2LQL3-F1
#
_cell.length_a   1.000
_cell.length_b   1.000
_cell.length_c   1.000
_cell.angle_alpha   90.00
_cell.angle_beta   90.00
_cell.angle_gamma   90.00
#
_symmetry.space_group_name_H-M   'P 1'
#
loop_
_entity.id
_entity.type
_entity.pdbx_description
1 polymer ?
#
loop_
_entity_poly.entity_id
_entity_poly.type
_entity_poly.pdbx_seq_one_letter_code
_entity_poly.pdbx_strand_id
1 'polypeptide(L)'
;MATGPEVITGCGNCVIPVYGTKKKDKVEALLYCMDSNDYQSNKLYGAYDWIHFDQIDWYRRQSARFTEGNNGNPLPALAFFHILLIEYNEIRGDGKTYGNDREGGVASSKINSGMFASFVDMKDVMGVFAGHDHDNDYIGINKGIALGYGRVTGADAYGSLKRGARIIELLEGEFRFETWISTPSGREASYYYPSGLNSEEEQTMAYLPALRKTPGKHGTAYIYYEGKCKRIADIASCKKVKEGVMKNFSIKEASVADHFAYEFRTLMNVPEKGIYRFYTFSDDGSALYVDGQLVVDNDGGHSGRRSEGKVALEKGLHELRLLYFEDYMGQELEVGYSGKNIPETLLSDDVLFLPE
;
A
#
# COMPACT_ATOMS: atom_id res chain seq x y z
N MET A 1 16.36 10.94 28.26
CA MET A 1 16.32 10.10 27.04
C MET A 1 17.18 8.88 27.31
N ALA A 2 16.80 7.70 26.83
CA ALA A 2 17.72 6.55 26.86
C ALA A 2 18.98 6.94 26.07
N THR A 3 20.17 6.57 26.54
CA THR A 3 21.42 6.88 25.83
C THR A 3 21.57 6.02 24.56
N GLY A 4 20.88 4.88 24.51
CA GLY A 4 21.04 3.87 23.46
C GLY A 4 22.30 3.01 23.68
N PRO A 5 22.59 2.06 22.79
CA PRO A 5 23.81 1.27 22.84
C PRO A 5 25.05 2.15 22.66
N GLU A 6 26.06 1.99 23.52
CA GLU A 6 27.29 2.82 23.48
C GLU A 6 28.17 2.58 22.25
N VAL A 7 27.96 1.47 21.53
CA VAL A 7 28.82 1.00 20.45
C VAL A 7 28.29 1.33 19.05
N ILE A 8 27.20 2.10 18.95
CA ILE A 8 26.62 2.52 17.67
C ILE A 8 26.56 4.05 17.57
N THR A 9 26.64 4.53 16.34
CA THR A 9 26.57 5.95 15.98
C THR A 9 25.24 6.58 16.40
N GLY A 10 25.30 7.85 16.82
CA GLY A 10 24.14 8.62 17.26
C GLY A 10 23.73 8.36 18.72
N CYS A 11 22.73 9.09 19.19
CA CYS A 11 22.24 9.07 20.57
C CYS A 11 20.77 8.68 20.63
N GLY A 12 20.38 7.88 21.62
CA GLY A 12 18.96 7.57 21.85
C GLY A 12 18.35 6.53 20.93
N ASN A 13 19.18 5.84 20.14
CA ASN A 13 18.80 4.62 19.44
C ASN A 13 18.23 3.60 20.44
N CYS A 14 16.96 3.23 20.30
CA CYS A 14 16.31 2.27 21.21
C CYS A 14 15.15 1.53 20.55
N VAL A 15 14.80 0.39 21.17
CA VAL A 15 13.58 -0.35 20.82
C VAL A 15 12.63 -0.31 22.01
N ILE A 16 11.41 0.16 21.77
CA ILE A 16 10.35 0.20 22.77
C ILE A 16 9.35 -0.92 22.44
N PRO A 17 9.35 -2.02 23.22
CA PRO A 17 8.34 -3.07 23.06
C PRO A 17 6.97 -2.59 23.55
N VAL A 18 5.93 -2.84 22.77
CA VAL A 18 4.53 -2.61 23.11
C VAL A 18 3.92 -3.95 23.50
N TYR A 19 3.42 -4.04 24.73
CA TYR A 19 2.91 -5.29 25.31
C TYR A 19 1.41 -5.44 25.11
N GLY A 20 0.96 -6.68 24.89
CA GLY A 20 -0.44 -7.00 24.68
C GLY A 20 -1.33 -6.77 25.90
N THR A 21 -2.61 -6.49 25.65
CA THR A 21 -3.62 -6.26 26.68
C THR A 21 -3.99 -7.55 27.42
N LYS A 22 -3.95 -8.69 26.72
CA LYS A 22 -4.31 -10.01 27.27
C LYS A 22 -3.15 -10.71 27.98
N LYS A 23 -1.94 -10.61 27.43
CA LYS A 23 -0.71 -11.21 27.98
C LYS A 23 0.33 -10.11 28.15
N LYS A 24 0.41 -9.55 29.36
CA LYS A 24 1.23 -8.36 29.67
C LYS A 24 2.73 -8.55 29.51
N ASP A 25 3.18 -9.80 29.37
CA ASP A 25 4.56 -10.21 29.10
C ASP A 25 4.84 -10.49 27.61
N LYS A 26 3.79 -10.56 26.78
CA LYS A 26 3.92 -10.76 25.34
C LYS A 26 4.06 -9.42 24.63
N VAL A 27 5.14 -9.28 23.87
CA VAL A 27 5.34 -8.15 22.96
C VAL A 27 4.47 -8.38 21.72
N GLU A 28 3.64 -7.40 21.38
CA GLU A 28 2.74 -7.44 20.22
C GLU A 28 3.14 -6.44 19.13
N ALA A 29 3.96 -5.43 19.46
CA ALA A 29 4.49 -4.46 18.50
C ALA A 29 5.81 -3.85 18.98
N LEU A 30 6.55 -3.23 18.05
CA LEU A 30 7.84 -2.57 18.33
C LEU A 30 7.83 -1.12 17.84
N LEU A 31 8.43 -0.22 18.61
CA LEU A 31 8.79 1.12 18.15
C LEU A 31 10.31 1.24 18.11
N TYR A 32 10.86 1.42 16.92
CA TYR A 32 12.27 1.72 16.71
C TYR A 32 12.45 3.24 16.71
N CYS A 33 13.14 3.77 17.72
CA CYS A 33 13.60 5.15 17.71
C CYS A 33 15.07 5.14 17.32
N MET A 34 15.43 5.81 16.23
CA MET A 34 16.82 5.85 15.75
C MET A 34 17.25 7.28 15.51
N ASP A 35 18.50 7.56 15.87
CA ASP A 35 19.12 8.82 15.55
C ASP A 35 19.47 8.84 14.06
N SER A 36 18.78 9.67 13.29
CA SER A 36 19.11 9.91 11.88
C SER A 36 20.32 10.83 11.70
N ASN A 37 21.03 11.14 12.79
CA ASN A 37 22.17 12.04 12.91
C ASN A 37 21.76 13.50 12.63
N ASP A 38 22.74 14.35 12.29
CA ASP A 38 22.56 15.79 12.13
C ASP A 38 23.19 16.25 10.80
N TYR A 39 23.80 17.43 10.74
CA TYR A 39 24.59 17.90 9.60
C TYR A 39 25.92 17.16 9.45
N GLN A 40 26.37 17.03 8.21
CA GLN A 40 27.72 16.54 7.90
C GLN A 40 28.66 17.68 7.43
N SER A 41 29.97 17.45 7.56
CA SER A 41 31.01 18.44 7.25
C SER A 41 31.40 18.50 5.77
N ASN A 42 31.40 17.36 5.06
CA ASN A 42 31.74 17.27 3.64
C ASN A 42 30.56 17.64 2.72
N LYS A 43 30.51 18.90 2.30
CA LYS A 43 29.43 19.46 1.46
C LYS A 43 29.23 18.78 0.11
N LEU A 44 30.17 17.94 -0.35
CA LEU A 44 29.96 17.08 -1.51
C LEU A 44 28.76 16.14 -1.33
N TYR A 45 28.49 15.70 -0.10
CA TYR A 45 27.43 14.73 0.21
C TYR A 45 26.09 15.37 0.62
N GLY A 46 25.95 16.70 0.46
CA GLY A 46 24.75 17.44 0.86
C GLY A 46 24.87 18.16 2.21
N ALA A 47 23.73 18.44 2.85
CA ALA A 47 23.69 19.13 4.14
C ALA A 47 23.59 18.14 5.31
N TYR A 48 22.71 17.15 5.19
CA TYR A 48 22.36 16.20 6.24
C TYR A 48 23.17 14.91 6.13
N ASP A 49 23.56 14.37 7.28
CA ASP A 49 24.20 13.06 7.41
C ASP A 49 23.18 11.93 7.15
N TRP A 50 23.65 10.68 7.02
CA TRP A 50 22.82 9.50 6.80
C TRP A 50 22.87 8.54 8.01
N ILE A 51 21.96 7.58 8.05
CA ILE A 51 22.00 6.49 9.05
C ILE A 51 23.15 5.54 8.69
N HIS A 52 24.09 5.34 9.62
CA HIS A 52 25.34 4.59 9.38
C HIS A 52 25.15 3.07 9.45
N PHE A 53 26.13 2.32 8.95
CA PHE A 53 26.04 0.86 8.82
C PHE A 53 25.94 0.10 10.14
N ASP A 54 26.54 0.62 11.21
CA ASP A 54 26.44 0.09 12.57
C ASP A 54 25.01 0.23 13.13
N GLN A 55 24.34 1.35 12.85
CA GLN A 55 22.93 1.56 13.20
C GLN A 55 22.01 0.60 12.41
N ILE A 56 22.30 0.37 11.12
CA ILE A 56 21.59 -0.59 10.28
C ILE A 56 21.78 -2.03 10.80
N ASP A 57 23.03 -2.44 11.07
CA ASP A 57 23.34 -3.76 11.63
C ASP A 57 22.63 -3.96 12.96
N TRP A 58 22.64 -2.94 13.83
CA TRP A 58 21.92 -2.97 15.10
C TRP A 58 20.42 -3.18 14.91
N TYR A 59 19.76 -2.41 14.03
CA TYR A 59 18.33 -2.58 13.73
C TYR A 59 18.03 -4.00 13.25
N ARG A 60 18.79 -4.49 12.26
CA ARG A 60 18.59 -5.83 11.69
C ARG A 60 18.72 -6.93 12.75
N ARG A 61 19.67 -6.80 13.68
CA ARG A 61 19.81 -7.72 14.82
C ARG A 61 18.65 -7.66 15.79
N GLN A 62 18.12 -6.47 16.08
CA GLN A 62 16.94 -6.35 16.95
C GLN A 62 15.70 -6.98 16.31
N SER A 63 15.47 -6.68 15.03
CA SER A 63 14.37 -7.25 14.25
C SER A 63 14.44 -8.77 14.20
N ALA A 64 15.62 -9.33 13.89
CA ALA A 64 15.84 -10.78 13.88
C ALA A 64 15.60 -11.41 15.26
N ARG A 65 16.09 -10.79 16.33
CA ARG A 65 15.91 -11.29 17.71
C ARG A 65 14.43 -11.33 18.12
N PHE A 66 13.66 -10.28 17.82
CA PHE A 66 12.23 -10.25 18.13
C PHE A 66 11.42 -11.21 17.26
N THR A 67 11.81 -11.37 15.99
CA THR A 67 11.21 -12.34 15.07
C THR A 67 11.43 -13.77 15.57
N GLU A 68 12.65 -14.12 15.97
CA GLU A 68 12.98 -15.42 16.58
C GLU A 68 12.16 -15.65 17.86
N GLY A 69 12.05 -14.62 18.71
CA GLY A 69 11.22 -14.63 19.92
C GLY A 69 9.70 -14.76 19.66
N ASN A 70 9.24 -14.55 18.43
CA ASN A 70 7.84 -14.62 18.02
C ASN A 70 7.59 -15.79 17.03
N ASN A 71 8.24 -16.93 17.27
CA ASN A 71 8.11 -18.16 16.47
C ASN A 71 8.45 -17.96 14.99
N GLY A 72 9.43 -17.09 14.69
CA GLY A 72 9.86 -16.79 13.33
C GLY A 72 8.97 -15.81 12.57
N ASN A 73 7.95 -15.23 13.21
CA ASN A 73 7.08 -14.23 12.58
C ASN A 73 7.52 -12.82 13.00
N PRO A 74 7.81 -11.90 12.06
CA PRO A 74 8.07 -10.51 12.38
C PRO A 74 6.93 -9.88 13.17
N LEU A 75 7.27 -9.08 14.19
CA LEU A 75 6.28 -8.28 14.92
C LEU A 75 5.97 -6.99 14.15
N PRO A 76 4.72 -6.50 14.13
CA PRO A 76 4.40 -5.18 13.58
C PRO A 76 5.26 -4.10 14.24
N ALA A 77 5.94 -3.27 13.44
CA ALA A 77 6.82 -2.25 13.95
C ALA A 77 6.64 -0.89 13.27
N LEU A 78 6.97 0.18 13.99
CA LEU A 78 7.12 1.53 13.45
C LEU A 78 8.53 2.05 13.72
N ALA A 79 9.07 2.84 12.79
CA ALA A 79 10.34 3.53 12.96
C ALA A 79 10.14 5.05 13.07
N PHE A 80 10.93 5.70 13.92
CA PHE A 80 10.87 7.14 14.16
C PHE A 80 12.25 7.77 13.97
N PHE A 81 12.28 8.84 13.16
CA PHE A 81 13.48 9.60 12.80
C PHE A 81 13.27 11.11 12.97
N HIS A 82 14.36 11.88 12.91
CA HIS A 82 14.30 13.34 12.79
C HIS A 82 14.51 13.80 11.34
N ILE A 83 15.65 13.45 10.76
CA ILE A 83 16.01 13.66 9.36
C ILE A 83 15.45 12.51 8.53
N LEU A 84 14.86 12.86 7.38
CA LEU A 84 14.13 11.91 6.56
C LEU A 84 15.06 11.00 5.76
N LEU A 85 14.57 9.79 5.46
CA LEU A 85 15.19 8.92 4.47
C LEU A 85 15.06 9.52 3.06
N ILE A 86 15.96 9.16 2.16
CA ILE A 86 15.97 9.68 0.78
C ILE A 86 14.72 9.25 0.00
N GLU A 87 14.13 8.10 0.34
CA GLU A 87 12.93 7.52 -0.26
C GLU A 87 11.67 8.39 -0.10
N TYR A 88 11.66 9.35 0.83
CA TYR A 88 10.57 10.34 0.91
C TYR A 88 10.48 11.22 -0.35
N ASN A 89 11.55 11.33 -1.13
CA ASN A 89 11.52 12.01 -2.44
C ASN A 89 10.76 11.20 -3.50
N GLU A 90 10.62 9.87 -3.35
CA GLU A 90 9.93 9.02 -4.33
C GLU A 90 8.41 9.12 -4.22
N ILE A 91 7.89 9.35 -3.01
CA ILE A 91 6.45 9.51 -2.79
C ILE A 91 5.98 10.94 -3.01
N ARG A 92 6.89 11.92 -2.96
CA ARG A 92 6.53 13.31 -3.13
C ARG A 92 6.10 13.58 -4.57
N GLY A 93 4.85 14.00 -4.75
CA GLY A 93 4.30 14.34 -6.07
C GLY A 93 3.96 13.12 -6.95
N ASP A 94 3.90 11.92 -6.38
CA ASP A 94 3.53 10.68 -7.08
C ASP A 94 2.03 10.56 -7.42
N GLY A 95 1.21 11.52 -6.96
CA GLY A 95 -0.25 11.52 -7.08
C GLY A 95 -0.98 10.57 -6.14
N LYS A 96 -0.25 9.81 -5.32
CA LYS A 96 -0.79 8.83 -4.35
C LYS A 96 -0.56 9.26 -2.89
N THR A 97 0.34 10.21 -2.67
CA THR A 97 0.60 10.82 -1.37
C THR A 97 -0.55 11.72 -0.92
N TYR A 98 -0.93 11.58 0.34
CA TYR A 98 -1.99 12.35 0.96
C TYR A 98 -1.43 13.37 1.96
N GLY A 99 -1.86 14.62 1.85
CA GLY A 99 -1.45 15.72 2.72
C GLY A 99 -0.76 16.86 1.96
N ASN A 100 0.16 17.55 2.64
CA ASN A 100 0.76 18.80 2.20
C ASN A 100 2.29 18.73 2.10
N ASP A 101 2.84 19.06 0.93
CA ASP A 101 4.29 19.11 0.67
C ASP A 101 4.79 20.53 0.26
N ARG A 102 4.10 21.58 0.73
CA ARG A 102 4.28 22.99 0.33
C ARG A 102 5.69 23.56 0.52
N GLU A 103 6.57 22.94 1.30
CA GLU A 103 7.96 23.40 1.48
C GLU A 103 8.81 23.22 0.21
N GLY A 104 8.33 22.48 -0.80
CA GLY A 104 9.03 22.39 -2.07
C GLY A 104 10.20 21.39 -2.08
N GLY A 105 10.48 20.72 -0.96
CA GLY A 105 11.57 19.76 -0.81
C GLY A 105 11.42 18.82 0.38
N VAL A 106 12.30 17.80 0.43
CA VAL A 106 12.44 16.85 1.53
C VAL A 106 13.77 17.11 2.23
N ALA A 107 13.74 17.33 3.54
CA ALA A 107 14.92 17.48 4.38
C ALA A 107 15.56 16.11 4.68
N SER A 108 16.14 15.49 3.65
CA SER A 108 16.79 14.18 3.73
C SER A 108 18.26 14.21 3.33
N SER A 109 19.00 13.19 3.77
CA SER A 109 20.36 12.93 3.28
C SER A 109 20.38 12.73 1.77
N LYS A 110 21.52 13.04 1.13
CA LYS A 110 21.77 12.72 -0.28
C LYS A 110 22.46 11.36 -0.48
N ILE A 111 22.82 10.67 0.59
CA ILE A 111 23.40 9.32 0.54
C ILE A 111 22.35 8.30 0.96
N ASN A 112 22.15 7.27 0.13
CA ASN A 112 21.36 6.12 0.48
C ASN A 112 22.26 5.07 1.15
N SER A 113 22.05 4.82 2.44
CA SER A 113 22.82 3.83 3.21
C SER A 113 22.22 2.42 3.18
N GLY A 114 21.03 2.23 2.59
CA GLY A 114 20.32 0.95 2.58
C GLY A 114 19.43 0.71 3.81
N MET A 115 19.14 1.73 4.61
CA MET A 115 18.21 1.60 5.74
C MET A 115 16.81 1.20 5.29
N PHE A 116 16.26 1.86 4.26
CA PHE A 116 14.93 1.51 3.72
C PHE A 116 14.90 0.08 3.18
N ALA A 117 15.94 -0.33 2.44
CA ALA A 117 16.08 -1.72 1.97
C ALA A 117 16.10 -2.72 3.13
N SER A 118 16.73 -2.35 4.25
CA SER A 118 16.71 -3.20 5.45
C SER A 118 15.32 -3.36 6.05
N PHE A 119 14.47 -2.32 6.02
CA PHE A 119 13.07 -2.47 6.42
C PHE A 119 12.30 -3.45 5.53
N VAL A 120 12.52 -3.35 4.21
CA VAL A 120 11.91 -4.27 3.24
C VAL A 120 12.36 -5.72 3.47
N ASP A 121 13.65 -5.95 3.72
CA ASP A 121 14.21 -7.28 3.98
C ASP A 121 13.64 -7.93 5.25
N MET A 122 13.54 -7.14 6.32
CA MET A 122 13.19 -7.64 7.65
C MET A 122 11.68 -7.78 7.88
N LYS A 123 10.86 -7.09 7.08
CA LYS A 123 9.39 -7.26 7.00
C LYS A 123 8.64 -7.01 8.31
N ASP A 124 9.23 -6.30 9.27
CA ASP A 124 8.58 -5.88 10.52
C ASP A 124 8.03 -4.45 10.45
N VAL A 125 8.75 -3.52 9.82
CA VAL A 125 8.37 -2.10 9.80
C VAL A 125 7.23 -1.82 8.82
N MET A 126 6.09 -1.39 9.35
CA MET A 126 4.91 -0.94 8.61
C MET A 126 5.02 0.52 8.18
N GLY A 127 5.69 1.35 8.98
CA GLY A 127 5.73 2.78 8.77
C GLY A 127 6.93 3.45 9.40
N VAL A 128 7.45 4.44 8.71
CA VAL A 128 8.51 5.35 9.12
C VAL A 128 7.89 6.73 9.31
N PHE A 129 8.10 7.33 10.47
CA PHE A 129 7.58 8.65 10.81
C PHE A 129 8.72 9.60 11.17
N ALA A 130 8.73 10.76 10.53
CA ALA A 130 9.71 11.80 10.80
C ALA A 130 9.03 13.10 11.25
N GLY A 131 9.59 13.73 12.28
CA GLY A 131 9.18 15.06 12.75
C GLY A 131 10.23 16.10 12.38
N HIS A 132 9.79 17.25 11.88
CA HIS A 132 10.64 18.39 11.55
C HIS A 132 9.95 19.70 11.96
N ASP A 133 10.67 20.81 11.89
CA ASP A 133 10.26 22.16 12.29
C ASP A 133 9.46 22.95 11.21
N HIS A 134 9.03 22.30 10.13
CA HIS A 134 8.53 22.94 8.90
C HIS A 134 7.18 22.38 8.40
N ASP A 135 6.55 23.00 7.39
CA ASP A 135 5.15 22.77 6.98
C ASP A 135 4.87 21.46 6.22
N ASN A 136 5.84 20.59 5.94
CA ASN A 136 5.53 19.28 5.34
C ASN A 136 4.71 18.42 6.31
N ASP A 137 3.55 17.98 5.86
CA ASP A 137 2.65 17.07 6.58
C ASP A 137 1.91 16.19 5.58
N TYR A 138 2.58 15.15 5.13
CA TYR A 138 2.05 14.19 4.18
C TYR A 138 2.44 12.75 4.53
N ILE A 139 1.72 11.81 3.94
CA ILE A 139 1.97 10.38 4.08
C ILE A 139 1.68 9.66 2.76
N GLY A 140 2.56 8.71 2.41
CA GLY A 140 2.40 7.83 1.26
C GLY A 140 2.98 6.45 1.55
N ILE A 141 2.60 5.43 0.77
CA ILE A 141 3.15 4.08 0.89
C ILE A 141 4.13 3.85 -0.26
N ASN A 142 5.38 3.54 0.08
CA ASN A 142 6.42 3.14 -0.86
C ASN A 142 6.80 1.68 -0.61
N LYS A 143 6.72 0.82 -1.63
CA LYS A 143 7.12 -0.61 -1.54
C LYS A 143 6.60 -1.32 -0.29
N GLY A 144 5.36 -1.05 0.09
CA GLY A 144 4.69 -1.65 1.25
C GLY A 144 4.97 -0.99 2.60
N ILE A 145 5.73 0.11 2.67
CA ILE A 145 6.04 0.82 3.91
C ILE A 145 5.47 2.24 3.85
N ALA A 146 4.73 2.66 4.88
CA ALA A 146 4.28 4.03 5.00
C ALA A 146 5.44 4.98 5.33
N LEU A 147 5.58 6.07 4.59
CA LEU A 147 6.52 7.16 4.87
C LEU A 147 5.70 8.40 5.22
N GLY A 148 5.67 8.75 6.50
CA GLY A 148 4.83 9.84 7.03
C GLY A 148 5.63 10.95 7.66
N TYR A 149 5.23 12.20 7.41
CA TYR A 149 5.63 13.37 8.22
C TYR A 149 4.71 13.51 9.42
N GLY A 150 5.24 13.93 10.56
CA GLY A 150 4.45 14.42 11.68
C GLY A 150 3.88 15.82 11.40
N ARG A 151 2.81 16.19 12.11
CA ARG A 151 2.37 17.60 12.19
C ARG A 151 3.27 18.38 13.13
N VAL A 152 3.62 19.61 12.74
CA VAL A 152 4.37 20.56 13.56
C VAL A 152 3.66 20.78 14.91
N THR A 153 4.27 20.26 15.98
CA THR A 153 3.71 20.31 17.35
C THR A 153 4.38 21.38 18.22
N GLY A 154 5.65 21.71 17.94
CA GLY A 154 6.51 22.53 18.79
C GLY A 154 6.30 24.05 18.72
N ALA A 155 6.83 24.76 19.72
CA ALA A 155 6.80 26.21 19.81
C ALA A 155 7.87 26.90 18.94
N ASP A 156 9.03 26.26 18.75
CA ASP A 156 10.14 26.74 17.94
C ASP A 156 10.13 26.09 16.55
N ALA A 157 9.01 26.27 15.86
CA ALA A 157 8.80 25.77 14.51
C ALA A 157 8.23 26.89 13.63
N TYR A 158 8.50 26.84 12.34
CA TYR A 158 8.05 27.87 11.39
C TYR A 158 6.82 27.39 10.59
N GLY A 159 6.47 28.11 9.53
CA GLY A 159 5.37 27.76 8.64
C GLY A 159 3.98 28.25 9.07
N SER A 160 2.99 27.83 8.29
CA SER A 160 1.60 28.26 8.29
C SER A 160 0.63 27.17 8.76
N LEU A 161 1.06 25.91 8.85
CA LEU A 161 0.18 24.83 9.31
C LEU A 161 -0.24 25.06 10.76
N LYS A 162 -1.54 24.84 11.01
CA LYS A 162 -2.09 24.85 12.36
C LYS A 162 -1.37 23.80 13.21
N ARG A 163 -0.84 24.23 14.35
CA ARG A 163 -0.14 23.37 15.31
C ARG A 163 -1.03 22.20 15.72
N GLY A 164 -0.40 21.04 15.85
CA GLY A 164 -1.07 19.78 16.13
C GLY A 164 -0.06 18.65 16.16
N ALA A 165 -0.55 17.43 16.26
CA ALA A 165 0.30 16.23 16.25
C ALA A 165 -0.29 15.18 15.32
N ARG A 166 0.59 14.37 14.72
CA ARG A 166 0.15 13.13 14.09
C ARG A 166 -0.07 12.09 15.19
N ILE A 167 -1.29 11.57 15.26
CA ILE A 167 -1.64 10.46 16.13
C ILE A 167 -1.53 9.19 15.31
N ILE A 168 -0.94 8.14 15.89
CA ILE A 168 -0.82 6.82 15.28
C ILE A 168 -1.43 5.83 16.26
N GLU A 169 -2.44 5.11 15.81
CA GLU A 169 -3.15 4.09 16.56
C GLU A 169 -2.77 2.72 15.99
N LEU A 170 -2.02 1.95 16.77
CA LEU A 170 -1.68 0.55 16.46
C LEU A 170 -2.84 -0.36 16.85
N LEU A 171 -3.20 -1.30 15.98
CA LEU A 171 -4.24 -2.28 16.28
C LEU A 171 -3.60 -3.58 16.79
N GLU A 172 -3.91 -3.94 18.03
CA GLU A 172 -3.33 -5.10 18.70
C GLU A 172 -3.61 -6.39 17.91
N GLY A 173 -2.55 -7.15 17.62
CA GLY A 173 -2.62 -8.42 16.90
C GLY A 173 -2.75 -8.28 15.38
N GLU A 174 -2.65 -7.06 14.85
CA GLU A 174 -2.76 -6.79 13.43
C GLU A 174 -1.51 -6.10 12.88
N PHE A 175 -1.16 -6.40 11.62
CA PHE A 175 -0.13 -5.69 10.86
C PHE A 175 -0.73 -4.40 10.26
N ARG A 176 -1.33 -3.58 11.12
CA ARG A 176 -2.19 -2.45 10.75
C ARG A 176 -2.03 -1.27 11.71
N PHE A 177 -2.15 -0.06 11.17
CA PHE A 177 -2.32 1.16 11.96
C PHE A 177 -3.27 2.13 11.28
N GLU A 178 -3.97 2.92 12.08
CA GLU A 178 -4.63 4.15 11.63
C GLU A 178 -3.81 5.36 12.07
N THR A 179 -3.81 6.42 11.27
CA THR A 179 -3.18 7.68 11.67
C THR A 179 -4.03 8.86 11.24
N TRP A 180 -3.95 9.96 11.99
CA TRP A 180 -4.63 11.21 11.69
C TRP A 180 -3.86 12.38 12.27
N ILE A 181 -4.22 13.59 11.87
CA ILE A 181 -3.76 14.81 12.52
C ILE A 181 -4.77 15.26 13.56
N SER A 182 -4.28 15.48 14.78
CA SER A 182 -5.03 16.12 15.86
C SER A 182 -4.61 17.57 15.97
N THR A 183 -5.55 18.49 15.81
CA THR A 183 -5.36 19.92 16.03
C THR A 183 -6.30 20.41 17.13
N PRO A 184 -6.13 21.65 17.63
CA PRO A 184 -7.15 22.27 18.49
C PRO A 184 -8.56 22.36 17.88
N SER A 185 -8.71 22.19 16.55
CA SER A 185 -10.02 22.12 15.88
C SER A 185 -10.61 20.70 15.82
N GLY A 186 -9.85 19.67 16.21
CA GLY A 186 -10.26 18.27 16.13
C GLY A 186 -9.39 17.44 15.20
N ARG A 187 -9.92 16.29 14.79
CA ARG A 187 -9.28 15.30 13.92
C ARG A 187 -9.43 15.69 12.45
N GLU A 188 -8.33 15.68 11.71
CA GLU A 188 -8.26 15.86 10.26
C GLU A 188 -7.28 14.87 9.62
N ALA A 189 -7.29 14.77 8.30
CA ALA A 189 -6.33 13.98 7.52
C ALA A 189 -6.10 12.53 8.01
N SER A 190 -7.19 11.77 8.18
CA SER A 190 -7.07 10.33 8.51
C SER A 190 -6.49 9.54 7.34
N TYR A 191 -5.66 8.55 7.65
CA TYR A 191 -5.01 7.65 6.71
C TYR A 191 -4.93 6.24 7.30
N TYR A 192 -5.14 5.22 6.46
CA TYR A 192 -5.29 3.83 6.91
C TYR A 192 -4.26 2.93 6.22
N TYR A 193 -3.25 2.46 6.95
CA TYR A 193 -2.28 1.47 6.45
C TYR A 193 -2.84 0.06 6.64
N PRO A 194 -2.59 -0.92 5.75
CA PRO A 194 -1.83 -0.85 4.49
C PRO A 194 -2.65 -0.42 3.27
N SER A 195 -3.93 -0.08 3.46
CA SER A 195 -4.84 0.25 2.35
C SER A 195 -4.47 1.53 1.61
N GLY A 196 -3.75 2.45 2.26
CA GLY A 196 -3.43 3.77 1.71
C GLY A 196 -4.66 4.62 1.40
N LEU A 197 -5.82 4.26 1.96
CA LEU A 197 -7.05 5.04 1.88
C LEU A 197 -7.01 6.19 2.88
N ASN A 198 -7.75 7.26 2.58
CA ASN A 198 -7.76 8.45 3.41
C ASN A 198 -9.15 9.10 3.55
N SER A 199 -9.28 10.01 4.51
CA SER A 199 -10.56 10.66 4.82
C SER A 199 -11.11 11.56 3.71
N GLU A 200 -10.25 12.13 2.86
CA GLU A 200 -10.70 12.97 1.74
C GLU A 200 -11.39 12.10 0.68
N GLU A 201 -10.79 10.96 0.33
CA GLU A 201 -11.41 9.99 -0.57
C GLU A 201 -12.76 9.52 0.00
N GLU A 202 -12.82 9.18 1.30
CA GLU A 202 -14.06 8.74 1.97
C GLU A 202 -15.20 9.77 1.86
N GLN A 203 -14.86 11.06 1.84
CA GLN A 203 -15.81 12.18 1.79
C GLN A 203 -16.21 12.58 0.37
N THR A 204 -15.31 12.41 -0.61
CA THR A 204 -15.46 13.02 -1.94
C THR A 204 -15.82 12.01 -3.04
N MET A 205 -15.48 10.72 -2.88
CA MET A 205 -15.78 9.71 -3.89
C MET A 205 -17.29 9.39 -3.95
N ALA A 206 -17.80 9.17 -5.16
CA ALA A 206 -19.17 8.76 -5.40
C ALA A 206 -19.33 7.25 -5.16
N TYR A 207 -20.17 6.87 -4.19
CA TYR A 207 -20.43 5.47 -3.87
C TYR A 207 -21.39 4.85 -4.89
N LEU A 208 -20.95 3.78 -5.55
CA LEU A 208 -21.78 3.02 -6.48
C LEU A 208 -22.80 2.19 -5.72
N PRO A 209 -24.08 2.19 -6.11
CA PRO A 209 -25.12 1.44 -5.43
C PRO A 209 -24.99 -0.06 -5.73
N ALA A 210 -25.12 -0.89 -4.71
CA ALA A 210 -25.16 -2.34 -4.89
C ALA A 210 -26.41 -2.79 -5.66
N LEU A 211 -26.27 -3.87 -6.41
CA LEU A 211 -27.36 -4.56 -7.09
C LEU A 211 -28.36 -5.11 -6.07
N ARG A 212 -29.66 -4.93 -6.35
CA ARG A 212 -30.75 -5.52 -5.56
C ARG A 212 -30.97 -6.99 -5.91
N LYS A 213 -29.94 -7.81 -5.71
CA LYS A 213 -29.92 -9.25 -5.99
C LYS A 213 -29.40 -10.03 -4.79
N THR A 214 -29.81 -11.28 -4.68
CA THR A 214 -29.19 -12.23 -3.74
C THR A 214 -28.04 -12.96 -4.42
N PRO A 215 -26.94 -13.28 -3.71
CA PRO A 215 -25.85 -14.04 -4.29
C PRO A 215 -26.33 -15.37 -4.87
N GLY A 216 -25.95 -15.63 -6.12
CA GLY A 216 -26.32 -16.83 -6.86
C GLY A 216 -25.36 -17.99 -6.64
N LYS A 217 -25.15 -18.80 -7.68
CA LYS A 217 -24.08 -19.81 -7.68
C LYS A 217 -22.71 -19.12 -7.75
N HIS A 218 -21.72 -19.66 -7.05
CA HIS A 218 -20.35 -19.20 -7.19
C HIS A 218 -19.81 -19.40 -8.60
N GLY A 219 -18.98 -18.47 -9.05
CA GLY A 219 -18.23 -18.58 -10.30
C GLY A 219 -18.21 -17.30 -11.12
N THR A 220 -17.43 -17.37 -12.20
CA THR A 220 -17.19 -16.31 -13.18
C THR A 220 -17.57 -16.84 -14.55
N ALA A 221 -18.46 -16.13 -15.25
CA ALA A 221 -18.76 -16.39 -16.65
C ALA A 221 -17.61 -15.87 -17.51
N TYR A 222 -17.28 -16.58 -18.60
CA TYR A 222 -16.23 -16.16 -19.51
C TYR A 222 -16.62 -16.35 -20.98
N ILE A 223 -16.03 -15.51 -21.84
CA ILE A 223 -15.95 -15.71 -23.28
C ILE A 223 -14.46 -15.72 -23.66
N TYR A 224 -14.06 -16.73 -24.41
CA TYR A 224 -12.70 -16.92 -24.89
C TYR A 224 -12.61 -16.64 -26.40
N TYR A 225 -11.60 -15.89 -26.78
CA TYR A 225 -11.34 -15.43 -28.13
C TYR A 225 -9.94 -15.81 -28.58
N GLU A 226 -9.77 -16.00 -29.89
CA GLU A 226 -8.46 -16.18 -30.53
C GLU A 226 -8.27 -15.12 -31.62
N GLY A 227 -7.10 -14.50 -31.64
CA GLY A 227 -6.76 -13.41 -32.55
C GLY A 227 -5.68 -12.50 -31.97
N LYS A 228 -5.07 -11.69 -32.83
CA LYS A 228 -4.01 -10.76 -32.44
C LYS A 228 -4.62 -9.50 -31.83
N CYS A 229 -4.25 -9.19 -30.60
CA CYS A 229 -4.64 -7.98 -29.88
C CYS A 229 -3.38 -7.17 -29.52
N LYS A 230 -3.46 -5.85 -29.63
CA LYS A 230 -2.46 -4.92 -29.06
C LYS A 230 -3.04 -3.98 -28.02
N ARG A 231 -4.37 -3.96 -27.92
CA ARG A 231 -5.16 -3.22 -26.96
C ARG A 231 -6.46 -3.96 -26.69
N ILE A 232 -7.11 -3.67 -25.56
CA ILE A 232 -8.38 -4.27 -25.13
C ILE A 232 -9.48 -4.08 -26.19
N ALA A 233 -9.47 -2.96 -26.91
CA ALA A 233 -10.43 -2.70 -27.99
C ALA A 233 -10.34 -3.70 -29.16
N ASP A 234 -9.20 -4.36 -29.36
CA ASP A 234 -8.98 -5.31 -30.46
C ASP A 234 -9.71 -6.64 -30.24
N ILE A 235 -10.07 -6.97 -28.99
CA ILE A 235 -10.81 -8.20 -28.63
C ILE A 235 -12.11 -8.31 -29.43
N ALA A 236 -12.75 -7.18 -29.73
CA ALA A 236 -13.98 -7.13 -30.54
C ALA A 236 -13.81 -7.66 -31.98
N SER A 237 -12.57 -7.68 -32.50
CA SER A 237 -12.23 -8.22 -33.82
C SER A 237 -11.76 -9.68 -33.76
N CYS A 238 -11.51 -10.23 -32.58
CA CYS A 238 -11.06 -11.59 -32.40
C CYS A 238 -12.19 -12.61 -32.58
N LYS A 239 -11.82 -13.82 -32.99
CA LYS A 239 -12.77 -14.91 -33.19
C LYS A 239 -13.22 -15.43 -31.83
N LYS A 240 -14.50 -15.29 -31.50
CA LYS A 240 -15.11 -16.01 -30.35
C LYS A 240 -15.01 -17.52 -30.60
N VAL A 241 -14.38 -18.24 -29.67
CA VAL A 241 -14.15 -19.69 -29.79
C VAL A 241 -15.04 -20.49 -28.84
N LYS A 242 -15.15 -20.09 -27.58
CA LYS A 242 -16.00 -20.76 -26.58
C LYS A 242 -16.43 -19.77 -25.48
N GLU A 243 -17.46 -20.16 -24.75
CA GLU A 243 -17.91 -19.47 -23.54
C GLU A 243 -18.30 -20.50 -22.48
N GLY A 244 -18.30 -20.09 -21.21
CA GLY A 244 -18.62 -21.00 -20.11
C GLY A 244 -18.51 -20.35 -18.74
N VAL A 245 -18.31 -21.19 -17.74
CA VAL A 245 -18.14 -20.79 -16.33
C VAL A 245 -16.86 -21.40 -15.79
N MET A 246 -16.16 -20.64 -14.96
CA MET A 246 -15.03 -21.10 -14.16
C MET A 246 -15.13 -20.53 -12.74
N LYS A 247 -14.23 -20.92 -11.85
CA LYS A 247 -14.30 -20.48 -10.44
C LYS A 247 -13.92 -19.01 -10.24
N ASN A 248 -12.95 -18.52 -11.02
CA ASN A 248 -12.30 -17.23 -10.84
C ASN A 248 -11.78 -16.70 -12.19
N PHE A 249 -11.19 -15.51 -12.21
CA PHE A 249 -10.42 -15.02 -13.35
C PHE A 249 -9.20 -15.92 -13.58
N SER A 250 -9.21 -16.71 -14.65
CA SER A 250 -8.11 -17.63 -14.96
C SER A 250 -7.88 -17.73 -16.46
N ILE A 251 -6.61 -17.64 -16.85
CA ILE A 251 -6.13 -17.82 -18.22
C ILE A 251 -5.49 -19.21 -18.44
N LYS A 252 -5.42 -20.05 -17.40
CA LYS A 252 -4.77 -21.38 -17.45
C LYS A 252 -5.45 -22.37 -18.39
N GLU A 253 -6.69 -22.09 -18.79
CA GLU A 253 -7.49 -22.93 -19.69
C GLU A 253 -7.49 -22.42 -21.15
N ALA A 254 -6.58 -21.49 -21.47
CA ALA A 254 -6.35 -21.02 -22.83
C ALA A 254 -5.97 -22.20 -23.74
N SER A 255 -6.53 -22.23 -24.95
CA SER A 255 -6.36 -23.35 -25.88
C SER A 255 -5.13 -23.18 -26.78
N VAL A 256 -4.57 -21.97 -26.84
CA VAL A 256 -3.33 -21.64 -27.53
C VAL A 256 -2.39 -20.89 -26.57
N ALA A 257 -1.10 -20.90 -26.88
CA ALA A 257 -0.09 -20.23 -26.06
C ALA A 257 -0.13 -18.70 -26.21
N ASP A 258 -0.40 -18.19 -27.41
CA ASP A 258 -0.31 -16.77 -27.75
C ASP A 258 -1.54 -16.34 -28.56
N HIS A 259 -1.76 -15.03 -28.70
CA HIS A 259 -2.85 -14.45 -29.50
C HIS A 259 -4.24 -14.93 -29.07
N PHE A 260 -4.54 -14.80 -27.79
CA PHE A 260 -5.85 -15.10 -27.23
C PHE A 260 -6.35 -13.97 -26.33
N ALA A 261 -7.65 -13.97 -26.05
CA ALA A 261 -8.25 -13.01 -25.14
C ALA A 261 -9.40 -13.62 -24.35
N TYR A 262 -9.69 -13.00 -23.21
CA TYR A 262 -10.83 -13.33 -22.37
C TYR A 262 -11.67 -12.10 -22.06
N GLU A 263 -12.99 -12.29 -22.06
CA GLU A 263 -13.93 -11.44 -21.35
C GLU A 263 -14.51 -12.23 -20.18
N PHE A 264 -14.29 -11.76 -18.96
CA PHE A 264 -14.85 -12.34 -17.74
C PHE A 264 -15.95 -11.45 -17.18
N ARG A 265 -16.99 -12.07 -16.62
CA ARG A 265 -18.10 -11.41 -15.93
C ARG A 265 -18.46 -12.16 -14.65
N THR A 266 -18.54 -11.43 -13.55
CA THR A 266 -18.94 -11.97 -12.24
C THR A 266 -19.61 -10.88 -11.42
N LEU A 267 -20.32 -11.29 -10.37
CA LEU A 267 -20.74 -10.42 -9.28
C LEU A 267 -19.78 -10.64 -8.11
N MET A 268 -19.38 -9.57 -7.43
CA MET A 268 -18.60 -9.62 -6.20
C MET A 268 -19.44 -9.15 -5.02
N ASN A 269 -19.41 -9.88 -3.92
CA ASN A 269 -20.05 -9.45 -2.67
C ASN A 269 -19.13 -8.54 -1.86
N VAL A 270 -19.50 -7.26 -1.77
CA VAL A 270 -18.85 -6.24 -0.97
C VAL A 270 -19.42 -6.28 0.46
N PRO A 271 -18.61 -6.64 1.48
CA PRO A 271 -19.13 -6.93 2.82
C PRO A 271 -19.57 -5.69 3.59
N GLU A 272 -18.95 -4.54 3.31
CA GLU A 272 -19.17 -3.27 4.00
C GLU A 272 -19.11 -2.12 3.01
N LYS A 273 -19.83 -1.03 3.28
CA LYS A 273 -19.66 0.20 2.50
C LYS A 273 -18.23 0.71 2.70
N GLY A 274 -17.55 1.07 1.62
CA GLY A 274 -16.21 1.62 1.72
C GLY A 274 -15.55 1.88 0.36
N ILE A 275 -14.32 2.36 0.41
CA ILE A 275 -13.46 2.45 -0.75
C ILE A 275 -12.65 1.18 -0.86
N TYR A 276 -12.59 0.66 -2.07
CA TYR A 276 -11.85 -0.54 -2.42
C TYR A 276 -10.81 -0.18 -3.48
N ARG A 277 -9.58 -0.67 -3.27
CA ARG A 277 -8.53 -0.62 -4.28
C ARG A 277 -8.47 -1.97 -4.96
N PHE A 278 -8.67 -1.99 -6.27
CA PHE A 278 -8.46 -3.17 -7.10
C PHE A 278 -7.12 -3.04 -7.82
N TYR A 279 -6.48 -4.18 -8.10
CA TYR A 279 -5.31 -4.23 -8.97
C TYR A 279 -5.40 -5.40 -9.94
N THR A 280 -4.71 -5.25 -11.06
CA THR A 280 -4.34 -6.35 -11.94
C THR A 280 -2.83 -6.42 -12.07
N PHE A 281 -2.27 -7.62 -12.11
CA PHE A 281 -0.95 -7.86 -12.68
C PHE A 281 -1.19 -8.63 -13.97
N SER A 282 -0.80 -8.09 -15.12
CA SER A 282 -0.92 -8.80 -16.39
C SER A 282 0.34 -8.71 -17.22
N ASP A 283 0.62 -9.80 -17.93
CA ASP A 283 1.42 -9.75 -19.16
C ASP A 283 0.48 -9.41 -20.32
N ASP A 284 0.90 -8.46 -21.14
CA ASP A 284 0.03 -7.70 -22.03
C ASP A 284 -1.19 -7.09 -21.30
N GLY A 285 -2.26 -6.77 -22.03
CA GLY A 285 -3.25 -5.81 -21.57
C GLY A 285 -4.38 -6.43 -20.75
N SER A 286 -4.77 -5.72 -19.68
CA SER A 286 -6.02 -5.97 -18.95
C SER A 286 -6.78 -4.69 -18.63
N ALA A 287 -8.11 -4.80 -18.49
CA ALA A 287 -8.96 -3.71 -18.02
C ALA A 287 -10.07 -4.24 -17.11
N LEU A 288 -10.12 -3.76 -15.86
CA LEU A 288 -11.14 -4.12 -14.88
C LEU A 288 -12.17 -3.00 -14.75
N TYR A 289 -13.43 -3.37 -14.96
CA TYR A 289 -14.59 -2.51 -14.77
C TYR A 289 -15.38 -2.97 -13.54
N VAL A 290 -15.82 -2.01 -12.72
CA VAL A 290 -16.72 -2.22 -11.59
C VAL A 290 -18.00 -1.41 -11.83
N ASP A 291 -19.15 -2.09 -11.88
CA ASP A 291 -20.45 -1.50 -12.28
C ASP A 291 -20.36 -0.64 -13.56
N GLY A 292 -19.56 -1.10 -14.52
CA GLY A 292 -19.34 -0.43 -15.80
C GLY A 292 -18.35 0.74 -15.77
N GLN A 293 -17.83 1.13 -14.60
CA GLN A 293 -16.75 2.13 -14.49
C GLN A 293 -15.39 1.47 -14.65
N LEU A 294 -14.51 2.01 -15.50
CA LEU A 294 -13.12 1.56 -15.60
C LEU A 294 -12.37 1.90 -14.31
N VAL A 295 -11.99 0.88 -13.54
CA VAL A 295 -11.29 1.05 -12.26
C VAL A 295 -9.80 0.75 -12.41
N VAL A 296 -9.43 -0.30 -13.13
CA VAL A 296 -8.03 -0.60 -13.42
C VAL A 296 -7.82 -0.58 -14.93
N ASP A 297 -6.97 0.34 -15.38
CA ASP A 297 -6.49 0.41 -16.76
C ASP A 297 -5.05 -0.12 -16.81
N ASN A 298 -4.89 -1.31 -17.35
CA ASN A 298 -3.60 -1.93 -17.64
C ASN A 298 -3.53 -2.26 -19.13
N ASP A 299 -4.12 -1.44 -20.01
CA ASP A 299 -4.15 -1.71 -21.45
C ASP A 299 -2.77 -1.51 -22.12
N GLY A 300 -2.67 -2.03 -23.34
CA GLY A 300 -1.49 -2.02 -24.19
C GLY A 300 -0.63 -3.27 -24.03
N GLY A 301 0.22 -3.54 -25.03
CA GLY A 301 1.20 -4.63 -24.94
C GLY A 301 2.37 -4.25 -24.03
N HIS A 302 2.73 -5.13 -23.10
CA HIS A 302 3.80 -4.93 -22.13
C HIS A 302 4.17 -6.23 -21.42
N SER A 303 5.41 -6.31 -20.92
CA SER A 303 5.77 -7.36 -19.97
C SER A 303 4.92 -7.27 -18.69
N GLY A 304 4.84 -8.36 -17.93
CA GLY A 304 4.24 -8.44 -16.58
C GLY A 304 4.32 -7.13 -15.78
N ARG A 305 3.17 -6.46 -15.66
CA ARG A 305 3.04 -5.13 -15.05
C ARG A 305 1.81 -5.08 -14.16
N ARG A 306 1.96 -4.44 -13.00
CA ARG A 306 0.86 -4.11 -12.11
C ARG A 306 0.23 -2.76 -12.46
N SER A 307 -1.10 -2.71 -12.48
CA SER A 307 -1.90 -1.48 -12.45
C SER A 307 -2.97 -1.58 -11.37
N GLU A 308 -3.45 -0.44 -10.87
CA GLU A 308 -4.42 -0.40 -9.78
C GLU A 308 -5.30 0.85 -9.87
N GLY A 309 -6.46 0.78 -9.21
CA GLY A 309 -7.35 1.94 -9.06
C GLY A 309 -8.34 1.74 -7.93
N LYS A 310 -9.01 2.84 -7.56
CA LYS A 310 -9.92 2.91 -6.41
C LYS A 310 -11.36 3.14 -6.87
N VAL A 311 -12.30 2.53 -6.17
CA VAL A 311 -13.73 2.74 -6.37
C VAL A 311 -14.45 2.72 -5.01
N ALA A 312 -15.44 3.60 -4.84
CA ALA A 312 -16.27 3.64 -3.63
C ALA A 312 -17.55 2.81 -3.88
N LEU A 313 -17.82 1.84 -3.02
CA LEU A 313 -18.90 0.86 -3.18
C LEU A 313 -19.80 0.86 -1.95
N GLU A 314 -21.11 0.84 -2.17
CA GLU A 314 -22.07 0.49 -1.11
C GLU A 314 -21.93 -0.99 -0.74
N LYS A 315 -22.47 -1.39 0.41
CA LYS A 315 -22.50 -2.81 0.79
C LYS A 315 -23.44 -3.59 -0.14
N GLY A 316 -22.99 -4.72 -0.67
CA GLY A 316 -23.80 -5.66 -1.45
C GLY A 316 -23.11 -6.20 -2.71
N LEU A 317 -23.89 -6.65 -3.70
CA LEU A 317 -23.35 -7.21 -4.94
C LEU A 317 -23.01 -6.11 -5.95
N HIS A 318 -21.83 -6.20 -6.56
CA HIS A 318 -21.34 -5.32 -7.62
C HIS A 318 -20.90 -6.14 -8.83
N GLU A 319 -21.10 -5.64 -10.04
CA GLU A 319 -20.63 -6.31 -11.26
C GLU A 319 -19.13 -6.05 -11.44
N LEU A 320 -18.37 -7.13 -11.68
CA LEU A 320 -17.01 -7.06 -12.19
C LEU A 320 -16.99 -7.58 -13.63
N ARG A 321 -16.43 -6.77 -14.53
CA ARG A 321 -16.11 -7.18 -15.90
C ARG A 321 -14.61 -6.99 -16.12
N LEU A 322 -13.91 -8.06 -16.46
CA LEU A 322 -12.48 -8.01 -16.74
C LEU A 322 -12.25 -8.40 -18.19
N LEU A 323 -11.53 -7.56 -18.92
CA LEU A 323 -11.02 -7.86 -20.25
C LEU A 323 -9.52 -8.13 -20.14
N TYR A 324 -9.03 -9.14 -20.86
CA TYR A 324 -7.62 -9.49 -20.92
C TYR A 324 -7.26 -9.97 -22.33
N PHE A 325 -6.06 -9.63 -22.81
CA PHE A 325 -5.49 -10.25 -23.99
C PHE A 325 -4.02 -10.60 -23.78
N GLU A 326 -3.60 -11.64 -24.49
CA GLU A 326 -2.21 -12.02 -24.69
C GLU A 326 -1.86 -11.83 -26.16
N ASP A 327 -0.78 -11.09 -26.45
CA ASP A 327 -0.16 -11.05 -27.78
C ASP A 327 0.91 -12.15 -27.88
N TYR A 328 1.96 -12.14 -27.07
CA TYR A 328 3.05 -13.10 -27.20
C TYR A 328 3.94 -13.26 -25.96
N MET A 329 4.12 -14.51 -25.51
CA MET A 329 5.02 -14.96 -24.43
C MET A 329 4.92 -14.17 -23.13
N GLY A 330 4.52 -14.87 -22.06
CA GLY A 330 4.64 -14.35 -20.69
C GLY A 330 3.33 -14.38 -19.92
N GLN A 331 2.21 -14.65 -20.61
CA GLN A 331 0.88 -15.00 -20.09
C GLN A 331 0.76 -15.01 -18.56
N GLU A 332 0.44 -13.85 -17.99
CA GLU A 332 0.17 -13.74 -16.57
C GLU A 332 -1.09 -12.91 -16.36
N LEU A 333 -1.91 -13.33 -15.40
CA LEU A 333 -3.05 -12.57 -14.93
C LEU A 333 -3.28 -12.86 -13.45
N GLU A 334 -3.18 -11.81 -12.65
CA GLU A 334 -3.54 -11.78 -11.24
C GLU A 334 -4.54 -10.65 -11.02
N VAL A 335 -5.56 -10.91 -10.20
CA VAL A 335 -6.56 -9.90 -9.82
C VAL A 335 -6.75 -9.95 -8.31
N GLY A 336 -6.59 -8.80 -7.67
CA GLY A 336 -6.78 -8.69 -6.24
C GLY A 336 -7.37 -7.36 -5.83
N TYR A 337 -7.65 -7.26 -4.54
CA TYR A 337 -8.25 -6.07 -3.97
C TYR A 337 -7.85 -5.88 -2.50
N SER A 338 -8.09 -4.68 -2.01
CA SER A 338 -7.97 -4.31 -0.60
C SER A 338 -9.05 -3.30 -0.24
N GLY A 339 -9.27 -3.13 1.05
CA GLY A 339 -10.13 -2.09 1.61
C GLY A 339 -9.63 -1.68 2.99
N LYS A 340 -10.32 -0.77 3.66
CA LYS A 340 -9.91 -0.28 4.98
C LYS A 340 -9.67 -1.40 6.00
N ASN A 341 -10.54 -2.40 6.00
CA ASN A 341 -10.50 -3.56 6.91
C ASN A 341 -10.10 -4.86 6.21
N ILE A 342 -9.64 -4.78 4.95
CA ILE A 342 -9.30 -5.95 4.14
C ILE A 342 -7.86 -5.79 3.67
N PRO A 343 -6.91 -6.61 4.17
CA PRO A 343 -5.54 -6.58 3.67
C PRO A 343 -5.54 -6.90 2.17
N GLU A 344 -4.51 -6.45 1.46
CA GLU A 344 -4.39 -6.81 0.06
C GLU A 344 -4.38 -8.33 -0.12
N THR A 345 -5.32 -8.81 -0.91
CA THR A 345 -5.53 -10.24 -1.14
C THR A 345 -5.97 -10.47 -2.58
N LEU A 346 -5.68 -11.66 -3.09
CA LEU A 346 -6.27 -12.14 -4.33
C LEU A 346 -7.80 -12.22 -4.17
N LEU A 347 -8.51 -11.98 -5.27
CA LEU A 347 -9.95 -12.27 -5.30
C LEU A 347 -10.15 -13.78 -5.13
N SER A 348 -10.86 -14.17 -4.07
CA SER A 348 -11.17 -15.57 -3.77
C SER A 348 -12.42 -16.05 -4.52
N ASP A 349 -12.49 -17.33 -4.85
CA ASP A 349 -13.66 -17.99 -5.42
C ASP A 349 -14.94 -17.74 -4.57
N ASP A 350 -14.77 -17.65 -3.25
CA ASP A 350 -15.87 -17.51 -2.27
C ASP A 350 -16.57 -16.15 -2.30
N VAL A 351 -15.98 -15.14 -2.97
CA VAL A 351 -16.59 -13.80 -3.07
C VAL A 351 -17.22 -13.54 -4.45
N LEU A 352 -17.10 -14.49 -5.39
CA LEU A 352 -17.52 -14.36 -6.77
C LEU A 352 -18.77 -15.19 -7.08
N PHE A 353 -19.74 -14.59 -7.76
CA PHE A 353 -21.03 -15.19 -8.10
C PHE A 353 -21.40 -14.95 -9.57
N LEU A 354 -22.06 -15.92 -10.19
CA LEU A 354 -22.49 -15.80 -11.58
C LEU A 354 -23.52 -14.68 -11.77
N PRO A 355 -23.36 -13.84 -12.83
CA PRO A 355 -24.35 -12.88 -13.24
C PRO A 355 -25.43 -13.60 -14.07
N GLU A 356 -26.46 -14.14 -13.40
CA GLU A 356 -27.67 -14.82 -13.93
C GLU A 356 -27.56 -15.72 -15.17
#